data_AF-A0A0L6WKX6-F1
#
_entry.id   AF-A0A0L6WKX6-F1
#
_cell.length_a   1.000
_cell.length_b   1.000
_cell.length_c   1.000
_cell.angle_alpha   90.00
_cell.angle_beta   90.00
_cell.angle_gamma   90.00
#
_symmetry.space_group_name_H-M   'P 1'
#
loop_
_entity.id
_entity.type
_entity.pdbx_description
1 polymer ?
#
loop_
_entity_poly.entity_id
_entity_poly.type
_entity_poly.pdbx_seq_one_letter_code
_entity_poly.pdbx_strand_id
1 'polypeptide(L)'
;MTSADDPVHDEINLVRLVRRLERDTPDQPAKDITLETWIKAQGTLQKVKFARRLLKNVELYGEDQSPKKMQHLSDIRIKLEKIETHFKSIEKVRRYMIFLSVHPSSSNPLSIPLEDESLSIPTDDLLLPADTPSYPSSTSFSFPTPMTLIPTTIPSSTDPSTSTSTAVTTGAAPRLGFLQNPNAIQEELFDQISQMATQLKRNTVHFSELLTKDKAVVEETKEKLESNFDVMQKERLRLRDHRGKSWGTTWLSVLVMVTVLLLFVIMVGIIRFT
;
A
#
# COMPACT_ATOMS: atom_id res chain seq x y z
N MET A 1 5.23 2.62 28.90
CA MET A 1 6.46 3.43 28.97
C MET A 1 7.06 3.47 27.57
N THR A 2 6.74 4.51 26.80
CA THR A 2 7.30 4.75 25.47
C THR A 2 8.57 5.57 25.66
N SER A 3 9.73 5.00 25.32
CA SER A 3 11.01 5.71 25.32
C SER A 3 10.85 7.00 24.53
N ALA A 4 11.04 8.13 25.20
CA ALA A 4 11.47 9.34 24.53
C ALA A 4 12.89 9.07 24.07
N ASP A 5 13.03 8.51 22.87
CA ASP A 5 14.32 8.34 22.23
C ASP A 5 14.93 9.75 22.07
N ASP A 6 16.16 9.92 22.55
CA ASP A 6 16.85 11.21 22.56
C ASP A 6 16.82 11.85 21.16
N PRO A 7 16.52 13.15 21.02
CA PRO A 7 16.44 13.82 19.72
C PRO A 7 17.75 13.73 18.92
N VAL A 8 18.88 13.54 19.61
CA VAL A 8 20.21 13.30 19.02
C VAL A 8 20.27 11.95 18.30
N HIS A 9 19.64 10.91 18.84
CA HIS A 9 19.61 9.58 18.23
C HIS A 9 18.74 9.57 16.98
N ASP A 10 17.59 10.25 17.04
CA ASP A 10 16.71 10.45 15.89
C ASP A 10 17.41 11.20 14.75
N GLU A 11 18.24 12.20 15.07
CA GLU A 11 19.05 12.94 14.09
C GLU A 11 20.09 12.04 13.41
N ILE A 12 20.86 11.25 14.19
CA ILE A 12 21.85 10.32 13.64
C ILE A 12 21.17 9.26 12.75
N ASN A 13 20.03 8.74 13.20
CA ASN A 13 19.26 7.76 12.45
C ASN A 13 18.69 8.34 11.16
N LEU A 14 18.19 9.58 11.20
CA LEU A 14 17.70 10.30 10.04
C LEU A 14 18.80 10.45 8.99
N VAL A 15 19.98 10.95 9.36
CA VAL A 15 21.10 11.14 8.42
C VAL A 15 21.53 9.81 7.79
N ARG A 16 21.63 8.76 8.61
CA ARG A 16 22.00 7.42 8.13
C ARG A 16 20.95 6.86 7.17
N LEU A 17 19.67 7.05 7.48
CA LEU A 17 18.57 6.57 6.65
C LEU A 17 18.50 7.33 5.32
N VAL A 18 18.64 8.66 5.35
CA VAL A 18 18.67 9.52 4.17
C VAL A 18 19.79 9.09 3.23
N ARG A 19 21.02 8.87 3.74
CA ARG A 19 22.14 8.40 2.92
C ARG A 19 21.88 7.04 2.27
N ARG A 20 21.19 6.13 2.97
CA ARG A 20 20.80 4.83 2.38
C ARG A 20 19.73 5.02 1.30
N LEU A 21 18.75 5.89 1.54
CA LEU A 21 17.71 6.21 0.57
C LEU A 21 18.28 6.86 -0.70
N GLU A 22 19.25 7.76 -0.56
CA GLU A 22 19.96 8.35 -1.70
C GLU A 22 20.72 7.29 -2.49
N ARG A 23 21.39 6.37 -1.82
CA ARG A 23 22.11 5.26 -2.48
C ARG A 23 21.17 4.30 -3.20
N ASP A 24 20.00 4.04 -2.62
CA ASP A 24 18.99 3.14 -3.18
C ASP A 24 18.16 3.80 -4.31
N THR A 25 18.29 5.13 -4.50
CA THR A 25 17.57 5.88 -5.53
C THR A 25 18.46 6.07 -6.75
N PRO A 26 18.17 5.44 -7.89
CA PRO A 26 18.92 5.69 -9.12
C PRO A 26 18.68 7.13 -9.62
N ASP A 27 19.72 7.78 -10.14
CA ASP A 27 19.65 9.16 -10.65
C ASP A 27 18.77 9.30 -11.91
N GLN A 28 18.48 8.18 -12.58
CA GLN A 28 17.64 8.14 -13.76
C GLN A 28 16.33 7.37 -13.46
N PRO A 29 15.17 7.88 -13.91
CA PRO A 29 13.93 7.11 -13.87
C PRO A 29 14.13 5.80 -14.64
N ALA A 30 13.91 4.69 -13.94
CA ALA A 30 14.02 3.35 -14.52
C ALA A 30 13.16 3.29 -15.79
N LYS A 31 13.81 3.06 -16.94
CA LYS A 31 13.13 2.95 -18.24
C LYS A 31 12.23 1.72 -18.31
N ASP A 32 12.63 0.65 -17.62
CA ASP A 32 11.88 -0.60 -17.53
C ASP A 32 11.44 -0.83 -16.08
N ILE A 33 10.14 -0.66 -15.83
CA ILE A 33 9.56 -0.89 -14.49
C ILE A 33 9.30 -2.38 -14.33
N THR A 34 10.29 -3.09 -13.79
CA THR A 34 10.14 -4.51 -13.42
C THR A 34 9.36 -4.66 -12.10
N LEU A 35 8.73 -5.81 -11.89
CA LEU A 35 8.03 -6.14 -10.64
C LEU A 35 8.93 -5.96 -9.41
N GLU A 36 10.20 -6.38 -9.51
CA GLU A 36 11.18 -6.22 -8.43
C GLU A 36 11.48 -4.75 -8.11
N THR A 37 11.59 -3.90 -9.14
CA THR A 37 11.79 -2.46 -8.98
C THR A 37 10.60 -1.82 -8.26
N TRP A 38 9.37 -2.28 -8.55
CA TRP A 38 8.17 -1.81 -7.87
C TRP A 38 8.11 -2.25 -6.40
N ILE A 39 8.42 -3.51 -6.09
CA ILE A 39 8.44 -3.99 -4.69
C ILE A 39 9.48 -3.21 -3.87
N LYS A 40 10.66 -2.97 -4.47
CA LYS A 40 11.71 -2.12 -3.85
C LYS A 40 11.24 -0.66 -3.71
N ALA A 41 10.54 -0.11 -4.69
CA ALA A 41 9.94 1.22 -4.62
C ALA A 41 8.93 1.36 -3.47
N GLN A 42 8.12 0.34 -3.21
CA GLN A 42 7.18 0.36 -2.09
C GLN A 42 7.92 0.36 -0.73
N GLY A 43 8.94 -0.50 -0.59
CA GLY A 43 9.75 -0.57 0.62
C GLY A 43 10.52 0.73 0.90
N THR A 44 11.06 1.37 -0.14
CA THR A 44 11.71 2.68 -0.03
C THR A 44 10.71 3.79 0.31
N LEU A 45 9.49 3.76 -0.22
CA LEU A 45 8.44 4.73 0.14
C LEU A 45 8.07 4.66 1.63
N GLN A 46 8.01 3.46 2.21
CA GLN A 46 7.79 3.31 3.66
C GLN A 46 8.96 3.89 4.47
N LYS A 47 10.20 3.64 4.03
CA LYS A 47 11.40 4.25 4.64
C LYS A 47 11.38 5.78 4.55
N VAL A 48 10.91 6.35 3.44
CA VAL A 48 10.74 7.81 3.28
C VAL A 48 9.69 8.36 4.25
N LYS A 49 8.56 7.68 4.42
CA LYS A 49 7.54 8.07 5.42
C LYS A 49 8.09 8.05 6.84
N PHE A 50 8.87 7.03 7.17
CA PHE A 50 9.54 6.95 8.47
C PHE A 50 10.59 8.06 8.64
N ALA A 51 11.37 8.35 7.60
CA ALA A 51 12.31 9.46 7.60
C ALA A 51 11.61 10.82 7.79
N ARG A 52 10.44 11.06 7.18
CA ARG A 52 9.61 12.25 7.43
C ARG A 52 9.15 12.34 8.89
N ARG A 53 8.81 11.21 9.50
CA ARG A 53 8.42 11.16 10.92
C ARG A 53 9.60 11.52 11.84
N LEU A 54 10.78 10.95 11.58
CA LEU A 54 12.01 11.30 12.29
C LEU A 54 12.36 12.78 12.12
N LEU A 55 12.27 13.31 10.90
CA LEU A 55 12.50 14.73 10.62
C LEU A 55 11.57 15.63 11.46
N LYS A 56 10.28 15.27 11.55
CA LYS A 56 9.31 16.00 12.37
C LYS A 56 9.63 15.92 13.86
N ASN A 57 10.09 14.76 14.36
CA ASN A 57 10.50 14.61 15.75
C ASN A 57 11.73 15.49 16.07
N VAL A 58 12.74 15.47 15.20
CA VAL A 58 13.96 16.27 15.37
C VAL A 58 13.66 17.77 15.29
N GLU A 59 12.71 18.19 14.45
CA GLU A 59 12.26 19.59 14.34
C GLU A 59 11.51 20.06 15.60
N LEU A 60 10.77 19.16 16.26
CA LEU A 60 9.89 19.49 17.40
C LEU A 60 10.61 19.47 18.76
N TYR A 61 11.66 18.63 18.90
CA TYR A 61 12.42 18.46 20.15
C TYR A 61 13.87 18.94 20.07
N GLY A 62 14.28 19.56 18.95
CA GLY A 62 15.61 20.12 18.79
C GLY A 62 15.77 21.42 19.57
N GLU A 63 16.43 21.35 20.73
CA GLU A 63 16.61 22.48 21.66
C GLU A 63 17.53 23.59 21.09
N ASP A 64 18.36 23.27 20.08
CA ASP A 64 19.27 24.21 19.42
C ASP A 64 18.96 24.38 17.92
N GLN A 65 18.09 25.34 17.57
CA GLN A 65 17.87 25.77 16.18
C GLN A 65 19.02 26.68 15.72
N SER A 66 20.22 26.11 15.60
CA SER A 66 21.32 26.78 14.91
C SER A 66 20.93 27.02 13.44
N PRO A 67 21.21 28.19 12.85
CA PRO A 67 20.86 28.47 11.44
C PRO A 67 21.45 27.45 10.47
N LYS A 68 22.62 26.87 10.80
CA LYS A 68 23.25 25.78 10.03
C LYS A 68 22.45 24.47 10.09
N LYS A 69 21.88 24.16 11.27
CA LYS A 69 21.04 22.97 11.46
C LYS A 69 19.73 23.10 10.68
N MET A 70 19.13 24.30 10.69
CA MET A 70 17.92 24.58 9.93
C MET A 70 18.13 24.43 8.41
N GLN A 71 19.27 24.89 7.88
CA GLN A 71 19.66 24.66 6.49
C GLN A 71 19.81 23.16 6.19
N HIS A 72 20.52 22.42 7.04
CA HIS A 72 20.70 20.98 6.87
C HIS A 72 19.38 20.18 6.88
N LEU A 73 18.44 20.53 7.77
CA LEU A 73 17.11 19.92 7.79
C LEU A 73 16.30 20.27 6.53
N SER A 74 16.44 21.48 6.00
CA SER A 74 15.80 21.89 4.75
C SER A 74 16.34 21.10 3.55
N ASP A 75 17.66 20.87 3.50
CA ASP A 75 18.30 20.03 2.47
C ASP A 75 17.78 18.60 2.54
N ILE A 76 17.68 18.03 3.75
CA ILE A 76 17.10 16.69 3.96
C ILE A 76 15.65 16.65 3.48
N ARG A 77 14.84 17.68 3.78
CA ARG A 77 13.45 17.75 3.34
C ARG A 77 13.34 17.74 1.81
N ILE A 78 14.15 18.55 1.12
CA ILE A 78 14.19 18.61 -0.35
C ILE A 78 14.59 17.26 -0.94
N LYS A 79 15.61 16.61 -0.37
CA LYS A 79 16.07 15.29 -0.80
C LYS A 79 14.99 14.22 -0.65
N LEU A 80 14.28 14.20 0.48
CA LEU A 80 13.17 13.27 0.69
C LEU A 80 12.04 13.49 -0.31
N GLU A 81 11.74 14.74 -0.67
CA GLU A 81 10.71 15.07 -1.65
C GLU A 81 11.10 14.63 -3.07
N LYS A 82 12.36 14.84 -3.47
CA LYS A 82 12.88 14.33 -4.74
C LYS A 82 12.76 12.80 -4.84
N ILE A 83 13.10 12.10 -3.75
CA ILE A 83 13.02 10.64 -3.69
C ILE A 83 11.55 10.18 -3.74
N GLU A 84 10.66 10.84 -3.00
CA GLU A 84 9.23 10.50 -2.98
C GLU A 84 8.56 10.72 -4.34
N THR A 85 8.84 11.84 -5.01
CA THR A 85 8.29 12.13 -6.34
C THR A 85 8.73 11.10 -7.37
N HIS A 86 10.00 10.67 -7.32
CA HIS A 86 10.52 9.61 -8.17
C HIS A 86 9.76 8.28 -7.98
N PHE A 87 9.64 7.81 -6.74
CA PHE A 87 8.95 6.53 -6.47
C PHE A 87 7.43 6.60 -6.67
N LYS A 88 6.80 7.75 -6.42
CA LYS A 88 5.37 7.97 -6.70
C LYS A 88 5.09 7.98 -8.20
N SER A 89 6.04 8.43 -9.02
CA SER A 89 5.96 8.31 -10.49
C SER A 89 5.95 6.83 -10.90
N ILE A 90 6.85 6.01 -10.33
CA ILE A 90 6.89 4.55 -10.58
C ILE A 90 5.57 3.88 -10.19
N GLU A 91 4.97 4.25 -9.06
CA GLU A 91 3.68 3.72 -8.61
C GLU A 91 2.53 4.11 -9.57
N LYS A 92 2.53 5.36 -10.04
CA LYS A 92 1.54 5.88 -10.99
C LYS A 92 1.61 5.13 -12.33
N VAL A 93 2.81 4.88 -12.85
CA VAL A 93 2.99 4.15 -14.12
C VAL A 93 2.48 2.71 -14.02
N ARG A 94 2.73 1.99 -12.91
CA ARG A 94 2.17 0.64 -12.72
C ARG A 94 0.65 0.67 -12.65
N ARG A 95 0.06 1.67 -11.98
CA ARG A 95 -1.40 1.85 -12.01
C ARG A 95 -1.89 1.94 -13.45
N TYR A 96 -1.28 2.72 -14.34
CA TYR A 96 -1.69 2.73 -15.75
C TYR A 96 -1.42 1.41 -16.48
N MET A 97 -0.33 0.71 -16.17
CA MET A 97 0.03 -0.54 -16.83
C MET A 97 -0.92 -1.70 -16.50
N ILE A 98 -1.43 -1.76 -15.28
CA ILE A 98 -2.47 -2.74 -14.88
C ILE A 98 -3.78 -2.48 -15.64
N PHE A 99 -4.10 -1.22 -15.96
CA PHE A 99 -5.32 -0.87 -16.69
C PHE A 99 -5.21 -1.17 -18.21
N LEU A 100 -4.01 -1.16 -18.81
CA LEU A 100 -3.84 -1.47 -20.24
C LEU A 100 -3.76 -2.97 -20.57
N SER A 101 -3.52 -3.84 -19.58
CA SER A 101 -3.44 -5.29 -19.80
C SER A 101 -4.80 -6.02 -19.72
N VAL A 102 -5.89 -5.29 -19.53
CA VAL A 102 -7.27 -5.82 -19.60
C VAL A 102 -7.86 -5.45 -20.96
N HIS A 103 -7.44 -6.16 -22.00
CA HIS A 103 -8.14 -6.17 -23.28
C HIS A 103 -8.95 -7.48 -23.35
N PRO A 104 -10.28 -7.45 -23.58
CA PRO A 104 -11.07 -8.65 -23.72
C PRO A 104 -10.72 -9.30 -25.06
N SER A 105 -9.86 -10.33 -25.04
CA SER A 105 -9.62 -11.14 -26.23
C SER A 105 -10.92 -11.86 -26.58
N SER A 106 -11.54 -11.39 -27.66
CA SER A 106 -12.71 -11.96 -28.29
C SER A 106 -12.50 -13.45 -28.55
N SER A 107 -13.51 -14.23 -28.18
CA SER A 107 -13.69 -15.65 -28.45
C SER A 107 -13.44 -16.03 -29.92
N ASN A 108 -12.77 -17.16 -30.14
CA ASN A 108 -13.18 -18.19 -31.08
C ASN A 108 -12.52 -19.54 -30.69
N PRO A 109 -13.29 -20.62 -30.47
CA PRO A 109 -12.75 -21.96 -30.36
C PRO A 109 -12.63 -22.58 -31.77
N LEU A 110 -11.76 -23.59 -31.88
CA LEU A 110 -11.88 -24.79 -32.73
C LEU A 110 -10.64 -25.09 -33.60
N SER A 111 -10.27 -26.38 -33.55
CA SER A 111 -9.47 -27.16 -34.51
C SER A 111 -7.98 -27.31 -34.21
N ILE A 112 -7.68 -28.33 -33.40
CA ILE A 112 -6.45 -29.13 -33.49
C ILE A 112 -6.55 -29.96 -34.79
N PRO A 113 -5.49 -30.03 -35.60
CA PRO A 113 -5.12 -31.32 -36.19
C PRO A 113 -3.77 -31.86 -35.69
N LEU A 114 -3.76 -33.17 -35.47
CA LEU A 114 -2.62 -34.03 -35.19
C LEU A 114 -1.59 -34.00 -36.34
N GLU A 115 -0.31 -34.15 -35.97
CA GLU A 115 0.74 -34.92 -36.67
C GLU A 115 1.92 -35.00 -35.69
N ASP A 116 2.03 -36.08 -34.91
CA ASP A 116 2.88 -37.25 -35.17
C ASP A 116 4.33 -36.90 -35.55
N GLU A 117 5.22 -36.83 -34.55
CA GLU A 117 6.47 -37.59 -34.68
C GLU A 117 6.94 -38.13 -33.33
N SER A 118 7.09 -39.45 -33.37
CA SER A 118 7.48 -40.42 -32.36
C SER A 118 8.96 -40.40 -32.02
N LEU A 119 9.28 -40.69 -30.75
CA LEU A 119 10.23 -41.69 -30.21
C LEU A 119 10.70 -41.21 -28.82
N SER A 120 10.76 -41.97 -27.73
CA SER A 120 10.41 -43.36 -27.42
C SER A 120 10.81 -43.64 -25.97
N ILE A 121 9.85 -44.13 -25.15
CA ILE A 121 9.92 -45.35 -24.29
C ILE A 121 10.76 -45.30 -22.98
N PRO A 122 10.41 -46.01 -21.86
CA PRO A 122 9.12 -46.42 -21.22
C PRO A 122 9.03 -46.15 -19.68
N THR A 123 7.88 -45.83 -19.05
CA THR A 123 6.87 -46.70 -18.35
C THR A 123 7.47 -47.72 -17.34
N ASP A 124 7.03 -47.83 -16.07
CA ASP A 124 5.66 -47.97 -15.55
C ASP A 124 5.53 -47.67 -14.02
N ASP A 125 4.27 -47.48 -13.60
CA ASP A 125 3.67 -47.74 -12.27
C ASP A 125 3.85 -46.70 -11.12
N LEU A 126 2.83 -46.20 -10.38
CA LEU A 126 1.39 -46.49 -10.24
C LEU A 126 0.67 -45.31 -9.54
N LEU A 127 -0.52 -44.98 -10.06
CA LEU A 127 -1.77 -44.60 -9.37
C LEU A 127 -1.90 -43.28 -8.58
N LEU A 128 -2.69 -42.38 -9.19
CA LEU A 128 -3.63 -41.46 -8.53
C LEU A 128 -4.76 -42.23 -7.82
N PRO A 129 -5.49 -41.57 -6.91
CA PRO A 129 -6.89 -41.28 -7.25
C PRO A 129 -7.19 -39.78 -7.30
N ALA A 130 -8.03 -39.43 -8.27
CA ALA A 130 -8.68 -38.14 -8.41
C ALA A 130 -9.66 -37.88 -7.24
N ASP A 131 -9.78 -36.61 -6.86
CA ASP A 131 -11.08 -35.94 -6.70
C ASP A 131 -10.88 -34.44 -6.55
N THR A 132 -11.19 -33.71 -7.62
CA THR A 132 -11.31 -32.26 -7.68
C THR A 132 -12.79 -31.87 -7.70
N PRO A 133 -13.22 -30.89 -6.90
CA PRO A 133 -14.28 -29.99 -7.31
C PRO A 133 -13.77 -28.55 -7.44
N SER A 134 -13.71 -28.11 -8.70
CA SER A 134 -14.13 -26.80 -9.23
C SER A 134 -14.17 -25.60 -8.28
N TYR A 135 -13.24 -24.66 -8.50
CA TYR A 135 -13.32 -23.27 -8.03
C TYR A 135 -14.25 -22.44 -8.94
N PRO A 136 -15.21 -21.67 -8.41
CA PRO A 136 -15.92 -20.68 -9.21
C PRO A 136 -15.01 -19.48 -9.52
N SER A 137 -14.95 -19.15 -10.81
CA SER A 137 -14.25 -18.02 -11.39
C SER A 137 -14.55 -16.69 -10.70
N SER A 138 -13.49 -15.92 -10.46
CA SER A 138 -13.52 -14.56 -9.93
C SER A 138 -14.42 -13.65 -10.78
N THR A 139 -15.52 -13.20 -10.18
CA THR A 139 -16.36 -12.16 -10.76
C THR A 139 -15.64 -10.82 -10.64
N SER A 140 -15.39 -10.19 -11.78
CA SER A 140 -14.78 -8.87 -11.94
C SER A 140 -15.60 -7.78 -11.25
N PHE A 141 -15.03 -7.16 -10.21
CA PHE A 141 -15.56 -5.93 -9.60
C PHE A 141 -15.22 -4.73 -10.49
N SER A 142 -16.25 -4.11 -11.07
CA SER A 142 -16.18 -2.77 -11.63
C SER A 142 -16.36 -1.76 -10.50
N PHE A 143 -15.33 -0.96 -10.23
CA PHE A 143 -15.44 0.20 -9.34
C PHE A 143 -16.05 1.38 -10.13
N PRO A 144 -17.18 1.96 -9.71
CA PRO A 144 -17.56 3.28 -10.18
C PRO A 144 -16.60 4.32 -9.58
N THR A 145 -16.03 5.13 -10.47
CA THR A 145 -15.19 6.30 -10.21
C THR A 145 -15.78 7.23 -9.14
N PRO A 146 -14.97 7.80 -8.23
CA PRO A 146 -15.43 8.84 -7.31
C PRO A 146 -15.66 10.13 -8.10
N MET A 147 -16.93 10.52 -8.29
CA MET A 147 -17.25 11.82 -8.84
C MET A 147 -16.91 12.92 -7.85
N THR A 148 -16.09 13.82 -8.37
CA THR A 148 -15.63 15.11 -7.88
C THR A 148 -16.71 15.89 -7.13
N LEU A 149 -16.34 16.36 -5.94
CA LEU A 149 -17.05 17.34 -5.12
C LEU A 149 -17.36 18.61 -5.93
N ILE A 150 -18.62 19.03 -5.93
CA ILE A 150 -19.07 20.38 -6.34
C ILE A 150 -19.62 21.07 -5.07
N PRO A 151 -19.30 22.36 -4.84
CA PRO A 151 -19.47 22.99 -3.52
C PRO A 151 -20.92 23.40 -3.24
N THR A 152 -21.37 23.12 -2.03
CA THR A 152 -22.64 23.56 -1.45
C THR A 152 -22.61 25.08 -1.22
N THR A 153 -23.24 25.85 -2.09
CA THR A 153 -23.62 27.25 -1.79
C THR A 153 -25.02 27.26 -1.18
N ILE A 154 -25.05 27.49 0.14
CA ILE A 154 -26.24 27.77 0.94
C ILE A 154 -26.60 29.25 0.74
N PRO A 155 -27.89 29.61 0.57
CA PRO A 155 -28.37 30.90 1.03
C PRO A 155 -29.30 30.73 2.24
N SER A 156 -28.93 31.45 3.29
CA SER A 156 -29.64 31.60 4.56
C SER A 156 -30.82 32.57 4.44
N SER A 157 -31.68 32.55 5.45
CA SER A 157 -32.96 33.23 5.58
C SER A 157 -32.93 34.76 5.56
N THR A 158 -33.97 35.33 4.96
CA THR A 158 -34.85 36.45 5.39
C THR A 158 -34.29 37.58 6.26
N ASP A 159 -34.29 38.82 5.73
CA ASP A 159 -35.08 39.96 6.27
C ASP A 159 -35.10 41.20 5.33
N PRO A 160 -36.09 42.13 5.46
CA PRO A 160 -36.40 43.16 4.45
C PRO A 160 -35.97 44.58 4.86
N SER A 161 -35.35 45.35 3.95
CA SER A 161 -35.34 46.83 4.02
C SER A 161 -35.00 47.50 2.68
N THR A 162 -35.95 48.32 2.18
CA THR A 162 -35.81 49.71 1.71
C THR A 162 -34.75 50.09 0.63
N SER A 163 -35.29 50.42 -0.56
CA SER A 163 -34.95 51.51 -1.51
C SER A 163 -33.56 51.63 -2.15
N THR A 164 -33.51 51.55 -3.49
CA THR A 164 -33.26 52.68 -4.44
C THR A 164 -32.69 52.18 -5.79
N SER A 165 -33.27 52.74 -6.86
CA SER A 165 -32.99 52.64 -8.29
C SER A 165 -31.50 52.51 -8.71
N THR A 166 -31.21 51.75 -9.77
CA THR A 166 -30.54 52.20 -11.02
C THR A 166 -30.61 51.09 -12.09
N ALA A 167 -31.03 51.45 -13.29
CA ALA A 167 -31.20 50.58 -14.47
C ALA A 167 -29.88 50.34 -15.22
N VAL A 168 -29.66 49.13 -15.77
CA VAL A 168 -28.84 48.88 -16.98
C VAL A 168 -29.40 47.67 -17.75
N THR A 169 -30.01 48.00 -18.90
CA THR A 169 -30.08 47.33 -20.21
C THR A 169 -29.75 45.83 -20.40
N THR A 170 -30.78 45.15 -20.92
CA THR A 170 -30.80 44.19 -22.06
C THR A 170 -30.10 42.83 -21.93
N GLY A 171 -30.92 41.77 -21.83
CA GLY A 171 -30.48 40.39 -22.08
C GLY A 171 -31.55 39.34 -21.78
N ALA A 172 -32.38 39.06 -22.79
CA ALA A 172 -33.15 37.82 -22.99
C ALA A 172 -33.98 37.25 -21.80
N ALA A 173 -35.28 37.55 -21.81
CA ALA A 173 -36.26 36.57 -21.33
C ALA A 173 -36.22 35.33 -22.25
N PRO A 174 -36.28 34.12 -21.67
CA PRO A 174 -37.56 33.44 -21.67
C PRO A 174 -37.85 32.93 -20.26
N ARG A 175 -38.54 33.74 -19.46
CA ARG A 175 -39.23 33.30 -18.25
C ARG A 175 -40.66 33.82 -18.27
N LEU A 176 -41.39 33.43 -19.31
CA LEU A 176 -42.83 33.59 -19.36
C LEU A 176 -43.43 32.17 -19.38
N GLY A 177 -43.84 31.68 -18.20
CA GLY A 177 -44.49 30.37 -18.08
C GLY A 177 -44.52 29.70 -16.71
N PHE A 178 -43.85 30.23 -15.67
CA PHE A 178 -43.72 29.55 -14.36
C PHE A 178 -44.69 30.03 -13.26
N LEU A 179 -45.85 30.59 -13.60
CA LEU A 179 -46.82 31.03 -12.58
C LEU A 179 -48.24 30.55 -12.91
N GLN A 180 -48.43 29.24 -13.08
CA GLN A 180 -49.80 28.70 -13.12
C GLN A 180 -50.10 27.50 -12.22
N ASN A 181 -49.14 26.91 -11.50
CA ASN A 181 -49.53 26.00 -10.43
C ASN A 181 -48.38 25.68 -9.43
N PRO A 182 -48.25 26.41 -8.31
CA PRO A 182 -47.30 26.04 -7.26
C PRO A 182 -47.59 24.62 -6.70
N ASN A 183 -48.84 24.18 -6.75
CA ASN A 183 -49.24 22.83 -6.33
C ASN A 183 -48.71 21.74 -7.29
N ALA A 184 -48.69 21.99 -8.60
CA ALA A 184 -48.19 20.99 -9.57
C ALA A 184 -46.68 20.82 -9.50
N ILE A 185 -45.93 21.91 -9.25
CA ILE A 185 -44.47 21.83 -9.04
C ILE A 185 -44.13 21.12 -7.73
N GLN A 186 -44.92 21.33 -6.67
CA GLN A 186 -44.77 20.61 -5.41
C GLN A 186 -45.07 19.11 -5.57
N GLU A 187 -46.06 18.76 -6.39
CA GLU A 187 -46.40 17.37 -6.71
C GLU A 187 -45.28 16.69 -7.54
N GLU A 188 -44.69 17.39 -8.51
CA GLU A 188 -43.54 16.91 -9.29
C GLU A 188 -42.29 16.69 -8.42
N LEU A 189 -41.99 17.61 -7.50
CA LEU A 189 -40.90 17.46 -6.53
C LEU A 189 -41.12 16.28 -5.58
N PHE A 190 -42.35 16.09 -5.10
CA PHE A 190 -42.69 14.96 -4.25
C PHE A 190 -42.55 13.63 -5.00
N ASP A 191 -42.99 13.57 -6.25
CA ASP A 191 -42.81 12.38 -7.10
C ASP A 191 -41.32 12.11 -7.35
N GLN A 192 -40.53 13.17 -7.59
CA GLN A 192 -39.08 13.03 -7.77
C GLN A 192 -38.37 12.57 -6.49
N ILE A 193 -38.78 13.06 -5.32
CA ILE A 193 -38.23 12.61 -4.03
C ILE A 193 -38.67 11.18 -3.72
N SER A 194 -39.91 10.80 -4.05
CA SER A 194 -40.40 9.43 -3.91
C SER A 194 -39.62 8.47 -4.80
N GLN A 195 -39.38 8.84 -6.06
CA GLN A 195 -38.55 8.08 -7.00
C GLN A 195 -37.09 8.00 -6.52
N MET A 196 -36.50 9.09 -6.02
CA MET A 196 -35.16 9.07 -5.45
C MET A 196 -35.09 8.24 -4.16
N ALA A 197 -36.10 8.28 -3.30
CA ALA A 197 -36.16 7.48 -2.07
C ALA A 197 -36.27 5.98 -2.37
N THR A 198 -37.03 5.60 -3.41
CA THR A 198 -37.11 4.20 -3.84
C THR A 198 -35.81 3.72 -4.50
N GLN A 199 -35.11 4.57 -5.24
CA GLN A 199 -33.77 4.28 -5.76
C GLN A 199 -32.75 4.16 -4.62
N LEU A 200 -32.76 5.08 -3.66
CA LEU A 200 -31.91 5.02 -2.47
C LEU A 200 -32.18 3.74 -1.69
N LYS A 201 -33.45 3.34 -1.51
CA LYS A 201 -33.81 2.08 -0.85
C LYS A 201 -33.26 0.87 -1.60
N ARG A 202 -33.38 0.83 -2.93
CA ARG A 202 -32.78 -0.24 -3.75
C ARG A 202 -31.27 -0.27 -3.63
N ASN A 203 -30.62 0.90 -3.66
CA ASN A 203 -29.19 1.03 -3.48
C ASN A 203 -28.76 0.53 -2.10
N THR A 204 -29.45 0.92 -1.02
CA THR A 204 -29.15 0.46 0.35
C THR A 204 -29.30 -1.06 0.51
N VAL A 205 -30.34 -1.66 -0.07
CA VAL A 205 -30.53 -3.12 -0.06
C VAL A 205 -29.37 -3.81 -0.79
N HIS A 206 -29.01 -3.31 -1.98
CA HIS A 206 -27.88 -3.85 -2.74
C HIS A 206 -26.55 -3.68 -1.99
N PHE A 207 -26.32 -2.53 -1.33
CA PHE A 207 -25.15 -2.32 -0.49
C PHE A 207 -25.11 -3.28 0.70
N SER A 208 -26.25 -3.60 1.33
CA SER A 208 -26.29 -4.57 2.42
C SER A 208 -25.91 -5.99 1.97
N GLU A 209 -26.31 -6.38 0.76
CA GLU A 209 -25.96 -7.68 0.16
C GLU A 209 -24.48 -7.71 -0.29
N LEU A 210 -23.94 -6.59 -0.75
CA LEU A 210 -22.51 -6.47 -1.04
C LEU A 210 -21.68 -6.53 0.25
N LEU A 211 -22.14 -5.93 1.35
CA LEU A 211 -21.45 -6.00 2.63
C LEU A 211 -21.43 -7.40 3.22
N THR A 212 -22.50 -8.19 3.05
CA THR A 212 -22.49 -9.60 3.49
C THR A 212 -21.54 -10.45 2.66
N LYS A 213 -21.49 -10.24 1.34
CA LYS A 213 -20.51 -10.89 0.46
C LYS A 213 -19.07 -10.48 0.79
N ASP A 214 -18.83 -9.18 0.96
CA ASP A 214 -17.50 -8.66 1.31
C ASP A 214 -17.03 -9.18 2.66
N LYS A 215 -17.93 -9.26 3.64
CA LYS A 215 -17.64 -9.90 4.94
C LYS A 215 -17.19 -11.35 4.79
N ALA A 216 -17.85 -12.13 3.93
CA ALA A 216 -17.46 -13.52 3.67
C ALA A 216 -16.06 -13.61 3.03
N VAL A 217 -15.76 -12.73 2.07
CA VAL A 217 -14.42 -12.65 1.44
C VAL A 217 -13.35 -12.22 2.46
N VAL A 218 -13.67 -11.28 3.34
CA VAL A 218 -12.76 -10.85 4.42
C VAL A 218 -12.48 -12.01 5.41
N GLU A 219 -13.49 -12.80 5.74
CA GLU A 219 -13.32 -13.96 6.61
C GLU A 219 -12.49 -15.07 5.95
N GLU A 220 -12.73 -15.37 4.67
CA GLU A 220 -11.91 -16.31 3.89
C GLU A 220 -10.46 -15.85 3.76
N THR A 221 -10.24 -14.55 3.50
CA THR A 221 -8.88 -14.00 3.40
C THR A 221 -8.17 -13.99 4.75
N LYS A 222 -8.90 -13.78 5.85
CA LYS A 222 -8.36 -13.92 7.19
C LYS A 222 -7.91 -15.35 7.47
N GLU A 223 -8.71 -16.35 7.15
CA GLU A 223 -8.36 -17.77 7.34
C GLU A 223 -7.13 -18.16 6.50
N LYS A 224 -7.06 -17.71 5.24
CA LYS A 224 -5.88 -17.92 4.39
C LYS A 224 -4.65 -17.19 4.91
N LEU A 225 -4.82 -16.02 5.51
CA LEU A 225 -3.73 -15.27 6.11
C LEU A 225 -3.21 -15.95 7.39
N GLU A 226 -4.11 -16.44 8.24
CA GLU A 226 -3.77 -17.16 9.47
C GLU A 226 -3.03 -18.47 9.15
N SER A 227 -3.54 -19.27 8.22
CA SER A 227 -2.87 -20.50 7.79
C SER A 227 -1.50 -20.24 7.15
N ASN A 228 -1.37 -19.20 6.32
CA ASN A 228 -0.07 -18.81 5.76
C ASN A 228 0.91 -18.33 6.83
N PHE A 229 0.43 -17.56 7.80
CA PHE A 229 1.22 -17.07 8.91
C PHE A 229 1.75 -18.22 9.78
N ASP A 230 0.92 -19.22 10.06
CA ASP A 230 1.31 -20.44 10.80
C ASP A 230 2.40 -21.22 10.06
N VAL A 231 2.27 -21.39 8.74
CA VAL A 231 3.31 -22.03 7.91
C VAL A 231 4.62 -21.24 7.99
N MET A 232 4.56 -19.92 7.82
CA MET A 232 5.75 -19.08 7.90
C MET A 232 6.38 -19.11 9.29
N GLN A 233 5.58 -19.13 10.37
CA GLN A 233 6.08 -19.21 11.73
C GLN A 233 6.75 -20.56 12.01
N LYS A 234 6.15 -21.67 11.53
CA LYS A 234 6.73 -23.01 11.61
C LYS A 234 8.05 -23.10 10.85
N GLU A 235 8.13 -22.53 9.65
CA GLU A 235 9.36 -22.46 8.88
C GLU A 235 10.42 -21.58 9.55
N ARG A 236 10.05 -20.43 10.12
CA ARG A 236 10.96 -19.58 10.90
C ARG A 236 11.52 -20.30 12.12
N LEU A 237 10.70 -21.08 12.82
CA LEU A 237 11.14 -21.91 13.95
C LEU A 237 12.10 -23.01 13.48
N ARG A 238 11.77 -23.70 12.38
CA ARG A 238 12.65 -24.72 11.79
C ARG A 238 14.00 -24.14 11.37
N LEU A 239 13.99 -22.98 10.71
CA LEU A 239 15.21 -22.26 10.33
C LEU A 239 16.02 -21.80 11.55
N ARG A 240 15.35 -21.40 12.63
CA ARG A 240 16.01 -21.02 13.89
C ARG A 240 16.66 -22.23 14.56
N ASP A 241 16.02 -23.40 14.53
CA ASP A 241 16.59 -24.64 15.07
C ASP A 241 17.82 -25.08 14.27
N HIS A 242 17.77 -25.00 12.94
CA HIS A 242 18.94 -25.25 12.09
C HIS A 242 20.07 -24.23 12.33
N ARG A 243 19.74 -22.97 12.59
CA ARG A 243 20.71 -21.90 12.89
C ARG A 243 21.36 -22.07 14.27
N GLY A 244 20.59 -22.49 15.28
CA GLY A 244 21.10 -22.79 16.61
C GLY A 244 22.08 -23.98 16.62
N LYS A 245 21.80 -25.00 15.80
CA LYS A 245 22.63 -26.21 15.70
C LYS A 245 24.03 -25.94 15.10
N SER A 246 24.14 -25.04 14.12
CA SER A 246 25.44 -24.63 13.56
C SER A 246 26.25 -23.69 14.47
N TRP A 247 25.58 -22.89 15.31
CA TRP A 247 26.28 -22.03 16.26
C TRP A 247 26.84 -22.80 17.46
N GLY A 248 26.18 -23.86 17.91
CA GLY A 248 26.64 -24.68 19.04
C GLY A 248 28.01 -25.33 18.82
N THR A 249 28.28 -25.85 17.63
CA THR A 249 29.57 -26.51 17.31
C THR A 249 30.73 -25.52 17.23
N THR A 250 30.48 -24.32 16.70
CA THR A 250 31.48 -23.24 16.65
C THR A 250 31.81 -22.74 18.06
N TRP A 251 30.78 -22.55 18.90
CA TRP A 251 30.98 -22.15 20.30
C TRP A 251 31.80 -23.17 21.09
N LEU A 252 31.51 -24.46 20.93
CA LEU A 252 32.24 -25.52 21.60
C LEU A 252 33.71 -25.58 21.13
N SER A 253 33.95 -25.42 19.82
CA SER A 253 35.33 -25.34 19.28
C SER A 253 36.11 -24.14 19.83
N VAL A 254 35.47 -22.96 19.90
CA VAL A 254 36.07 -21.75 20.48
C VAL A 254 36.41 -21.98 21.96
N LEU A 255 35.54 -22.64 22.73
CA LEU A 255 35.78 -22.94 24.14
C LEU A 255 36.99 -23.87 24.33
N VAL A 256 37.13 -24.89 23.48
CA VAL A 256 38.31 -25.78 23.49
C VAL A 256 39.59 -25.00 23.20
N MET A 257 39.58 -24.12 22.19
CA MET A 257 40.74 -23.27 21.87
C MET A 257 41.14 -22.36 23.04
N VAL A 258 40.16 -21.71 23.69
CA VAL A 258 40.40 -20.86 24.87
C VAL A 258 40.99 -21.67 26.01
N THR A 259 40.49 -22.88 26.25
CA THR A 259 40.98 -23.76 27.34
C THR A 259 42.44 -24.14 27.12
N VAL A 260 42.81 -24.53 25.89
CA VAL A 260 44.20 -24.86 25.54
C VAL A 260 45.11 -23.64 25.73
N LEU A 261 44.65 -22.45 25.32
CA LEU A 261 45.38 -21.18 25.54
C LEU A 261 45.61 -20.90 27.04
N LEU A 262 44.59 -21.14 27.86
CA LEU A 262 44.65 -20.93 29.31
C LEU A 262 45.66 -21.89 29.97
N LEU A 263 45.64 -23.17 29.59
CA LEU A 263 46.62 -24.15 30.06
C LEU A 263 48.04 -23.79 29.64
N PHE A 264 48.23 -23.29 28.41
CA PHE A 264 49.53 -22.83 27.93
C PHE A 264 50.07 -21.66 28.75
N VAL A 265 49.24 -20.65 29.01
CA VAL A 265 49.61 -19.49 29.85
C VAL A 265 49.97 -19.94 31.27
N ILE A 266 49.19 -20.87 31.86
CA ILE A 266 49.49 -21.42 33.19
C ILE A 266 50.84 -22.16 33.19
N MET A 267 51.09 -23.01 32.20
CA MET A 267 52.35 -23.78 32.10
C MET A 267 53.57 -22.86 31.93
N VAL A 268 53.47 -21.86 31.04
CA VAL A 268 54.52 -20.85 30.87
C VAL A 268 54.69 -20.03 32.15
N GLY A 269 53.59 -19.69 32.82
CA GLY A 269 53.61 -19.00 34.12
C GLY A 269 54.37 -19.79 35.18
N ILE A 270 54.12 -21.10 35.30
CA ILE A 270 54.84 -21.98 36.22
C ILE A 270 56.33 -21.99 35.88
N ILE A 271 56.70 -22.20 34.60
CA ILE A 271 58.12 -22.23 34.19
C ILE A 271 58.81 -20.89 34.45
N ARG A 272 58.12 -19.76 34.27
CA ARG A 272 58.71 -18.43 34.47
C ARG A 272 58.82 -18.03 35.93
N PHE A 273 57.93 -18.55 36.78
CA PHE A 273 57.85 -18.18 38.19
C PHE A 273 58.58 -19.17 39.10
N THR A 274 58.77 -20.40 38.63
CA THR A 274 59.59 -21.42 39.30
C THR A 274 61.07 -21.23 39.07
#